data_AF-A0A1V9V985-F1
#
_entry.id   AF-A0A1V9V985-F1
#
_cell.length_a   1.000
_cell.length_b   1.000
_cell.length_c   1.000
_cell.angle_alpha   90.00
_cell.angle_beta   90.00
_cell.angle_gamma   90.00
#
_symmetry.space_group_name_H-M   'P 1'
#
loop_
_entity.id
_entity.type
_entity.pdbx_description
1 polymer ?
#
loop_
_entity_poly.entity_id
_entity_poly.type
_entity_poly.pdbx_seq_one_letter_code
_entity_poly.pdbx_strand_id
1 'polypeptide(L)'
;MLEFHPSLEAEEYKEVLNISKVYEESKKILNQENEKENNSILTLKTLIAVSNSAGGGARSKAIVGFNPKDKTISLTRKQGDFPKDYYPVIIKYDDQDISMYPTLSNKYKDASIATKLEYLYYLFAKESGVNISPCELLEQEGRTHFLTYRFDLKDNERFHIHSLSGMMHYNPAETYNDFIDMFRISLKLNLSQKDKEEVVKVILFTTTKVPIIPAAIEIEISKRIEMGEDIILDAICYVPYLIDFILE
;
A
#
# COMPACT_ATOMS: atom_id res chain seq x y z
N MET A 1 -0.66 -23.15 10.45
CA MET A 1 -0.35 -22.05 9.50
C MET A 1 1.16 -21.98 9.36
N LEU A 2 1.71 -21.99 8.14
CA LEU A 2 3.15 -21.86 7.94
C LEU A 2 3.52 -20.38 8.12
N GLU A 3 4.36 -20.08 9.10
CA GLU A 3 4.87 -18.74 9.34
C GLU A 3 6.39 -18.75 9.24
N PHE A 4 6.94 -17.67 8.68
CA PHE A 4 8.38 -17.48 8.67
C PHE A 4 8.84 -17.10 10.07
N HIS A 5 9.66 -17.95 10.69
CA HIS A 5 10.35 -17.65 11.92
C HIS A 5 11.84 -17.44 11.62
N PRO A 6 12.40 -16.23 11.87
CA PRO A 6 13.83 -16.01 11.67
C PRO A 6 14.65 -16.91 12.60
N SER A 7 15.79 -17.39 12.13
CA SER A 7 16.66 -18.35 12.84
C SER A 7 17.42 -17.77 14.04
N LEU A 8 17.38 -16.45 14.24
CA LEU A 8 18.11 -15.76 15.31
C LEU A 8 17.21 -15.53 16.53
N GLU A 9 17.48 -16.28 17.60
CA GLU A 9 17.02 -15.93 18.95
C GLU A 9 17.66 -14.59 19.33
N ALA A 10 16.86 -13.55 19.46
CA ALA A 10 17.29 -12.35 20.12
C ALA A 10 16.12 -11.79 20.93
N GLU A 11 16.43 -10.93 21.90
CA GLU A 11 15.49 -10.49 22.92
C GLU A 11 14.23 -9.83 22.34
N GLU A 12 13.11 -9.93 23.07
CA GLU A 12 11.85 -9.23 22.76
C GLU A 12 12.12 -7.73 22.74
N TYR A 13 12.17 -7.16 21.54
CA TYR A 13 12.47 -5.75 21.35
C TYR A 13 11.17 -5.02 21.03
N LYS A 14 10.59 -4.36 22.04
CA LYS A 14 9.40 -3.51 21.93
C LYS A 14 9.83 -2.05 22.01
N GLU A 15 10.47 -1.53 20.97
CA GLU A 15 10.74 -0.09 20.86
C GLU A 15 9.71 0.60 19.96
N VAL A 16 9.24 1.76 20.42
CA VAL A 16 8.60 2.77 19.59
C VAL A 16 9.73 3.46 18.82
N LEU A 17 9.75 3.29 17.50
CA LEU A 17 10.82 3.78 16.65
C LEU A 17 10.35 5.00 15.86
N ASN A 18 11.29 5.88 15.50
CA ASN A 18 11.03 6.96 14.56
C ASN A 18 11.00 6.39 13.12
N ILE A 19 9.99 6.75 12.31
CA ILE A 19 9.80 6.21 10.96
C ILE A 19 11.01 6.39 10.04
N SER A 20 11.74 7.50 10.18
CA SER A 20 12.88 7.82 9.33
C SER A 20 14.00 6.81 9.54
N LYS A 21 14.21 6.35 10.77
CA LYS A 21 15.17 5.27 11.05
C LYS A 21 14.74 3.96 10.41
N VAL A 22 13.46 3.63 10.47
CA VAL A 22 12.92 2.39 9.87
C VAL A 22 13.00 2.44 8.35
N TYR A 23 12.71 3.60 7.75
CA TYR A 23 12.83 3.83 6.33
C TYR A 23 14.29 3.71 5.85
N GLU A 24 15.23 4.44 6.45
CA GLU A 24 16.62 4.45 6.02
C GLU A 24 17.24 3.05 6.09
N GLU A 25 16.97 2.31 7.16
CA GLU A 25 17.41 0.93 7.29
C GLU A 25 16.68 -0.02 6.30
N SER A 26 15.39 0.19 6.04
CA SER A 26 14.66 -0.57 5.00
C SER A 26 15.27 -0.36 3.61
N LYS A 27 15.64 0.88 3.28
CA LYS A 27 16.27 1.23 2.01
C LYS A 27 17.66 0.62 1.89
N LYS A 28 18.47 0.64 2.96
CA LYS A 28 19.77 -0.03 2.99
C LYS A 28 19.63 -1.53 2.74
N ILE A 29 18.67 -2.20 3.38
CA ILE A 29 18.42 -3.63 3.20
C ILE A 29 18.00 -3.96 1.75
N LEU A 30 17.22 -3.09 1.10
CA LEU A 30 16.83 -3.29 -0.31
C LEU A 30 17.99 -3.06 -1.28
N ASN A 31 18.91 -2.16 -0.94
CA ASN A 31 20.01 -1.75 -1.82
C ASN A 31 21.34 -2.50 -1.58
N GLN A 32 21.50 -3.23 -0.46
CA GLN A 32 22.76 -3.89 -0.09
C GLN A 32 22.58 -5.40 0.16
N GLU A 33 23.42 -6.20 -0.50
CA GLU A 33 23.75 -7.55 -0.06
C GLU A 33 24.66 -7.47 1.18
N ASN A 34 24.13 -7.81 2.35
CA ASN A 34 24.83 -8.27 3.56
C ASN A 34 26.26 -7.74 3.85
N GLU A 35 26.39 -6.57 4.47
CA GLU A 35 27.57 -6.24 5.28
C GLU A 35 27.27 -6.33 6.79
N LYS A 36 28.07 -7.14 7.48
CA LYS A 36 27.96 -7.48 8.91
C LYS A 36 28.56 -6.37 9.77
N GLU A 37 27.73 -5.60 10.46
CA GLU A 37 28.17 -4.79 11.62
C GLU A 37 27.12 -4.74 12.76
N ASN A 38 27.66 -4.90 13.98
CA ASN A 38 27.17 -4.62 15.35
C ASN A 38 25.82 -5.20 15.85
N ASN A 39 25.83 -5.79 17.06
CA ASN A 39 24.75 -6.61 17.64
C ASN A 39 23.40 -5.89 17.96
N SER A 40 23.40 -4.60 18.33
CA SER A 40 22.16 -3.83 18.53
C SER A 40 21.55 -3.38 17.21
N ILE A 41 22.41 -3.02 16.23
CA ILE A 41 22.03 -2.79 14.83
C ILE A 41 21.48 -4.08 14.20
N LEU A 42 22.01 -5.24 14.58
CA LEU A 42 21.54 -6.55 14.10
C LEU A 42 20.08 -6.82 14.49
N THR A 43 19.64 -6.40 15.69
CA THR A 43 18.26 -6.60 16.16
C THR A 43 17.28 -5.72 15.40
N LEU A 44 17.60 -4.43 15.20
CA LEU A 44 16.81 -3.53 14.38
C LEU A 44 16.78 -3.97 12.91
N LYS A 45 17.93 -4.32 12.33
CA LYS A 45 18.02 -4.86 10.96
C LYS A 45 17.22 -6.14 10.80
N THR A 46 17.24 -7.04 11.79
CA THR A 46 16.45 -8.28 11.77
C THR A 46 14.96 -7.97 11.85
N LEU A 47 14.53 -7.07 12.74
CA LEU A 47 13.14 -6.62 12.82
C LEU A 47 12.66 -6.01 11.52
N ILE A 48 13.46 -5.15 10.90
CA ILE A 48 13.14 -4.50 9.63
C ILE A 48 13.12 -5.53 8.49
N ALA A 49 14.07 -6.46 8.46
CA ALA A 49 14.08 -7.55 7.49
C ALA A 49 12.82 -8.45 7.63
N VAL A 50 12.42 -8.80 8.85
CA VAL A 50 11.17 -9.55 9.12
C VAL A 50 9.93 -8.74 8.69
N SER A 51 9.93 -7.44 8.95
CA SER A 51 8.85 -6.54 8.57
C SER A 51 8.74 -6.35 7.05
N ASN A 52 9.88 -6.32 6.35
CA ASN A 52 9.97 -6.11 4.90
C ASN A 52 9.75 -7.39 4.09
N SER A 53 10.28 -8.52 4.55
CA SER A 53 10.11 -9.85 3.90
C SER A 53 8.64 -10.29 3.83
N ALA A 54 7.80 -9.73 4.69
CA ALA A 54 6.37 -9.99 4.66
C ALA A 54 5.60 -9.14 3.63
N GLY A 55 6.27 -8.19 2.96
CA GLY A 55 5.72 -7.39 1.88
C GLY A 55 6.47 -7.60 0.55
N GLY A 56 5.89 -8.33 -0.40
CA GLY A 56 6.47 -8.45 -1.77
C GLY A 56 6.18 -7.25 -2.69
N GLY A 57 7.16 -6.67 -3.38
CA GLY A 57 6.97 -5.58 -4.34
C GLY A 57 8.25 -4.79 -4.60
N ALA A 58 8.27 -3.96 -5.65
CA ALA A 58 9.46 -3.18 -6.04
C ALA A 58 9.75 -1.98 -5.11
N ARG A 59 8.72 -1.41 -4.46
CA ARG A 59 8.83 -0.30 -3.50
C ARG A 59 9.03 -0.83 -2.07
N SER A 60 9.84 -0.11 -1.29
CA SER A 60 10.08 -0.41 0.12
C SER A 60 8.78 -0.37 0.94
N LYS A 61 8.53 -1.43 1.70
CA LYS A 61 7.38 -1.54 2.59
C LYS A 61 7.68 -2.43 3.78
N ALA A 62 7.01 -2.15 4.88
CA ALA A 62 7.16 -2.86 6.14
C ALA A 62 5.79 -3.13 6.79
N ILE A 63 5.71 -4.20 7.57
CA ILE A 63 4.61 -4.44 8.51
C ILE A 63 4.97 -3.81 9.85
N VAL A 64 4.13 -2.89 10.33
CA VAL A 64 4.37 -2.14 11.58
C VAL A 64 3.09 -2.03 12.39
N GLY A 65 3.23 -1.73 13.68
CA GLY A 65 2.13 -1.27 14.52
C GLY A 65 2.03 0.24 14.38
N PHE A 66 0.84 0.77 14.19
CA PHE A 66 0.58 2.20 14.07
C PHE A 66 -0.40 2.68 15.12
N ASN A 67 -0.04 3.75 15.83
CA ASN A 67 -0.94 4.42 16.77
C ASN A 67 -1.54 5.67 16.10
N PRO A 68 -2.85 5.68 15.79
CA PRO A 68 -3.47 6.80 15.09
C PRO A 68 -3.57 8.08 15.93
N LYS A 69 -3.44 7.99 17.27
CA LYS A 69 -3.56 9.13 18.18
C LYS A 69 -2.33 10.04 18.17
N ASP A 70 -1.14 9.44 18.25
CA ASP A 70 0.13 10.16 18.32
C ASP A 70 0.99 9.99 17.06
N LYS A 71 0.49 9.25 16.07
CA LYS A 71 1.13 8.98 14.77
C LYS A 71 2.48 8.26 14.90
N THR A 72 2.70 7.54 16.00
CA THR A 72 3.92 6.75 16.21
C THR A 72 3.81 5.35 15.62
N ILE A 73 4.97 4.73 15.38
CA ILE A 73 5.08 3.36 14.88
C ILE A 73 5.87 2.46 15.82
N SER A 74 5.51 1.18 15.85
CA SER A 74 6.16 0.13 16.63
C SER A 74 6.57 -1.02 15.72
N LEU A 75 7.79 -1.52 15.92
CA LEU A 75 8.25 -2.77 15.31
C LEU A 75 8.22 -3.88 16.34
N THR A 76 7.76 -5.05 15.92
CA THR A 76 7.70 -6.25 16.76
C THR A 76 8.20 -7.45 15.96
N ARG A 77 8.80 -8.43 16.63
CA ARG A 77 9.27 -9.66 15.95
C ARG A 77 8.09 -10.50 15.48
N LYS A 78 7.10 -10.63 16.34
CA LYS A 78 5.87 -11.38 16.06
C LYS A 78 4.84 -10.42 15.49
N GLN A 79 4.53 -10.61 14.22
CA GLN A 79 3.48 -9.84 13.56
C GLN A 79 2.17 -9.99 14.33
N GLY A 80 1.56 -8.86 14.71
CA GLY A 80 0.31 -8.84 15.50
C GLY A 80 0.49 -8.69 17.01
N ASP A 81 1.68 -8.90 17.58
CA ASP A 81 1.92 -8.63 19.02
C ASP A 81 2.29 -7.16 19.28
N PHE A 82 1.39 -6.24 18.91
CA PHE A 82 1.62 -4.81 19.10
C PHE A 82 1.16 -4.31 20.48
N PRO A 83 1.74 -3.21 21.00
CA PRO A 83 1.27 -2.58 22.23
C PRO A 83 -0.21 -2.17 22.14
N LYS A 84 -0.83 -1.93 23.30
CA LYS A 84 -2.19 -1.41 23.35
C LYS A 84 -2.29 -0.10 22.54
N ASP A 85 -3.40 0.06 21.80
CA ASP A 85 -3.69 1.18 20.91
C ASP A 85 -2.84 1.23 19.61
N TYR A 86 -2.00 0.23 19.34
CA TYR A 86 -1.31 0.08 18.07
C TYR A 86 -2.01 -0.94 17.17
N TYR A 87 -2.27 -0.55 15.93
CA TYR A 87 -2.96 -1.36 14.93
C TYR A 87 -1.97 -1.92 13.90
N PRO A 88 -2.14 -3.17 13.45
CA PRO A 88 -1.28 -3.77 12.44
C PRO A 88 -1.54 -3.10 11.08
N VAL A 89 -0.52 -2.46 10.52
CA VAL A 89 -0.57 -1.81 9.20
C VAL A 89 0.59 -2.27 8.32
N ILE A 90 0.42 -2.13 7.01
CA ILE A 90 1.52 -2.12 6.06
C ILE A 90 1.82 -0.66 5.74
N ILE A 91 3.04 -0.24 6.02
CA ILE A 91 3.56 1.04 5.54
C ILE A 91 4.27 0.85 4.20
N LYS A 92 3.94 1.70 3.23
CA LYS A 92 4.68 1.87 1.98
C LYS A 92 5.40 3.20 2.06
N TYR A 93 6.71 3.13 2.02
CA TYR A 93 7.54 4.31 2.19
C TYR A 93 7.55 5.17 0.94
N ASP A 94 7.75 6.46 1.15
CA ASP A 94 8.07 7.38 0.06
C ASP A 94 9.57 7.27 -0.22
N ASP A 95 9.89 6.61 -1.33
CA ASP A 95 11.26 6.45 -1.82
C ASP A 95 11.72 7.60 -2.72
N GLN A 96 10.83 8.58 -2.96
CA GLN A 96 11.00 9.65 -3.95
C GLN A 96 11.27 9.13 -5.37
N ASP A 97 10.98 7.84 -5.61
CA ASP A 97 11.13 7.23 -6.92
C ASP A 97 9.88 7.52 -7.75
N ILE A 98 10.04 8.45 -8.68
CA ILE A 98 9.07 8.80 -9.70
C ILE A 98 9.59 8.49 -11.11
N SER A 99 10.51 7.52 -11.24
CA SER A 99 11.02 7.03 -12.52
C SER A 99 9.91 6.49 -13.44
N MET A 100 8.82 5.99 -12.85
CA MET A 100 7.61 5.58 -13.56
C MET A 100 6.87 6.76 -14.21
N TYR A 101 7.22 8.00 -13.83
CA TYR A 101 6.67 9.26 -14.34
C TYR A 101 7.79 10.18 -14.84
N PRO A 102 8.49 9.79 -15.93
CA PRO A 102 9.71 10.46 -16.37
C PRO A 102 9.50 11.94 -16.73
N THR A 103 8.31 12.30 -17.22
CA THR A 103 7.91 13.68 -17.55
C THR A 103 7.74 14.58 -16.33
N LEU A 104 7.62 14.01 -15.13
CA LEU A 104 7.37 14.70 -13.86
C LEU A 104 8.59 14.70 -12.93
N SER A 105 9.62 13.93 -13.30
CA SER A 105 10.75 13.54 -12.45
C SER A 105 11.56 14.69 -11.83
N ASN A 106 11.64 15.84 -12.49
CA ASN A 106 12.44 16.97 -12.01
C ASN A 106 11.66 18.00 -11.18
N LYS A 107 10.35 18.16 -11.42
CA LYS A 107 9.54 19.21 -10.77
C LYS A 107 9.00 18.78 -9.40
N TYR A 108 8.75 17.48 -9.21
CA TYR A 108 7.95 16.97 -8.10
C TYR A 108 8.63 15.87 -7.27
N LYS A 109 9.97 15.78 -7.35
CA LYS A 109 10.74 14.71 -6.70
C LYS A 109 10.51 14.61 -5.19
N ASP A 110 10.34 15.74 -4.53
CA ASP A 110 10.15 15.81 -3.07
C ASP A 110 8.67 15.80 -2.65
N ALA A 111 7.75 15.57 -3.58
CA ALA A 111 6.32 15.79 -3.36
C ALA A 111 5.56 14.54 -2.87
N SER A 112 6.28 13.45 -2.60
CA SER A 112 5.73 12.14 -2.20
C SER A 112 4.59 11.66 -3.12
N ILE A 113 4.76 11.87 -4.44
CA ILE A 113 3.69 11.65 -5.43
C ILE A 113 3.08 10.26 -5.30
N ALA A 114 3.91 9.23 -5.24
CA ALA A 114 3.40 7.88 -5.42
C ALA A 114 2.57 7.40 -4.23
N THR A 115 2.95 7.76 -3.00
CA THR A 115 2.19 7.43 -1.79
C THR A 115 0.88 8.24 -1.70
N LYS A 116 0.91 9.52 -2.10
CA LYS A 116 -0.30 10.34 -2.19
C LYS A 116 -1.25 9.85 -3.28
N LEU A 117 -0.72 9.40 -4.41
CA LEU A 117 -1.51 8.81 -5.50
C LEU A 117 -2.19 7.50 -5.07
N GLU A 118 -1.49 6.64 -4.33
CA GLU A 118 -2.12 5.44 -3.74
C GLU A 118 -3.26 5.79 -2.78
N TYR A 119 -3.09 6.84 -1.95
CA TYR A 119 -4.16 7.31 -1.08
C TYR A 119 -5.36 7.88 -1.86
N LEU A 120 -5.11 8.59 -2.95
CA LEU A 120 -6.16 9.08 -3.82
C LEU A 120 -6.97 7.93 -4.44
N TYR A 121 -6.30 6.89 -4.95
CA TYR A 121 -6.98 5.69 -5.44
C TYR A 121 -7.78 4.97 -4.35
N TYR A 122 -7.29 4.96 -3.10
CA TYR A 122 -8.07 4.46 -1.96
C TYR A 122 -9.37 5.27 -1.76
N LEU A 123 -9.30 6.61 -1.83
CA LEU A 123 -10.49 7.46 -1.72
C LEU A 123 -11.49 7.18 -2.85
N PHE A 124 -11.01 7.06 -4.09
CA PHE A 124 -11.85 6.71 -5.23
C PHE A 124 -12.48 5.33 -5.10
N ALA A 125 -11.74 4.34 -4.61
CA ALA A 125 -12.26 3.00 -4.37
C ALA A 125 -13.41 3.02 -3.34
N LYS A 126 -13.23 3.74 -2.22
CA LYS A 126 -14.29 3.90 -1.20
C LYS A 126 -15.54 4.56 -1.78
N GLU A 127 -15.36 5.63 -2.54
CA GLU A 127 -16.47 6.37 -3.13
C GLU A 127 -17.21 5.55 -4.18
N SER A 128 -16.49 4.69 -4.91
CA SER A 128 -17.05 3.72 -5.86
C SER A 128 -17.70 2.51 -5.16
N GLY A 129 -17.74 2.49 -3.82
CA GLY A 129 -18.34 1.41 -3.04
C GLY A 129 -17.56 0.08 -3.09
N VAL A 130 -16.27 0.14 -3.42
CA VAL A 130 -15.34 -1.01 -3.33
C VAL A 130 -14.96 -1.21 -1.86
N ASN A 131 -15.07 -2.44 -1.38
CA ASN A 131 -14.65 -2.84 -0.05
C ASN A 131 -13.11 -2.91 0.00
N ILE A 132 -12.50 -1.89 0.61
CA ILE A 132 -11.06 -1.76 0.76
C ILE A 132 -10.70 -1.50 2.22
N SER A 133 -9.54 -2.01 2.65
CA SER A 133 -9.05 -1.74 4.00
C SER A 133 -8.86 -0.25 4.23
N PRO A 134 -9.08 0.25 5.46
CA PRO A 134 -8.76 1.63 5.80
C PRO A 134 -7.30 1.94 5.44
N CYS A 135 -7.07 3.16 4.97
CA CYS A 135 -5.74 3.67 4.64
C CYS A 135 -5.59 5.08 5.21
N GLU A 136 -4.36 5.46 5.53
CA GLU A 136 -3.99 6.78 6.05
C GLU A 136 -2.69 7.26 5.42
N LEU A 137 -2.48 8.58 5.49
CA LEU A 137 -1.18 9.19 5.20
C LEU A 137 -0.46 9.49 6.52
N LEU A 138 0.83 9.20 6.55
CA LEU A 138 1.72 9.55 7.66
C LEU A 138 2.77 10.54 7.16
N GLU A 139 2.64 11.80 7.57
CA GLU A 139 3.60 12.85 7.27
C GLU A 139 4.69 12.93 8.33
N GLN A 140 5.95 12.81 7.91
CA GLN A 140 7.09 12.94 8.79
C GLN A 140 8.32 13.47 8.05
N GLU A 141 9.01 14.45 8.63
CA GLU A 141 10.26 15.02 8.10
C GLU A 141 10.16 15.46 6.62
N GLY A 142 9.02 16.02 6.23
CA GLY A 142 8.76 16.48 4.86
C GLY A 142 8.41 15.38 3.86
N ARG A 143 8.23 14.14 4.32
CA ARG A 143 7.79 13.02 3.48
C ARG A 143 6.42 12.51 3.90
N THR A 144 5.66 12.02 2.93
CA THR A 144 4.33 11.44 3.16
C THR A 144 4.36 9.95 2.86
N HIS A 145 4.13 9.11 3.85
CA HIS A 145 4.07 7.66 3.69
C HIS A 145 2.61 7.18 3.58
N PHE A 146 2.39 6.09 2.85
CA PHE A 146 1.07 5.48 2.73
C PHE A 146 0.94 4.31 3.71
N LEU A 147 -0.13 4.30 4.49
CA LEU A 147 -0.47 3.23 5.43
C LEU A 147 -1.74 2.51 4.96
N THR A 148 -1.76 1.19 5.02
CA THR A 148 -2.99 0.39 4.87
C THR A 148 -3.12 -0.59 6.02
N TYR A 149 -4.31 -0.64 6.64
CA TYR A 149 -4.58 -1.53 7.76
C TYR A 149 -4.65 -2.98 7.27
N ARG A 150 -4.03 -3.89 8.03
CA ARG A 150 -4.05 -5.32 7.69
C ARG A 150 -5.43 -5.91 7.97
N PHE A 151 -6.00 -6.53 6.96
CA PHE A 151 -7.27 -7.27 7.06
C PHE A 151 -7.07 -8.78 7.34
N ASP A 152 -5.83 -9.27 7.28
CA ASP A 152 -5.50 -10.67 7.57
C ASP A 152 -5.31 -10.95 9.06
N LEU A 153 -5.56 -9.97 9.94
CA LEU A 153 -5.51 -10.11 11.39
C LEU A 153 -6.79 -9.57 12.04
N LYS A 154 -7.29 -10.28 13.05
CA LYS A 154 -8.34 -9.81 13.95
C LYS A 154 -8.11 -10.42 15.34
N ASP A 155 -8.14 -9.58 16.38
CA ASP A 155 -7.99 -10.03 17.78
C ASP A 155 -6.74 -10.91 18.03
N ASN A 156 -5.62 -10.57 17.37
CA ASN A 156 -4.36 -11.33 17.34
C ASN A 156 -4.46 -12.74 16.70
N GLU A 157 -5.59 -13.09 16.11
CA GLU A 157 -5.75 -14.24 15.26
C GLU A 157 -5.51 -13.87 13.79
N ARG A 158 -4.68 -14.66 13.12
CA ARG A 158 -4.34 -14.44 11.72
C ARG A 158 -5.20 -15.33 10.82
N PHE A 159 -5.81 -14.72 9.81
CA PHE A 159 -6.53 -15.45 8.77
C PHE A 159 -5.58 -15.91 7.67
N HIS A 160 -5.79 -17.14 7.20
CA HIS A 160 -5.06 -17.62 6.03
C HIS A 160 -5.62 -16.95 4.78
N ILE A 161 -4.73 -16.24 4.07
CA ILE A 161 -5.06 -15.51 2.84
C ILE A 161 -4.17 -16.02 1.72
N HIS A 162 -4.74 -16.07 0.53
CA HIS A 162 -4.03 -16.39 -0.70
C HIS A 162 -4.30 -15.32 -1.75
N SER A 163 -3.29 -14.98 -2.55
CA SER A 163 -3.51 -14.12 -3.72
C SER A 163 -4.28 -14.89 -4.80
N LEU A 164 -4.88 -14.16 -5.75
CA LEU A 164 -5.52 -14.79 -6.91
C LEU A 164 -4.54 -15.67 -7.69
N SER A 165 -3.32 -15.17 -7.92
CA SER A 165 -2.25 -15.93 -8.56
C SER A 165 -1.89 -17.20 -7.78
N GLY A 166 -1.84 -17.10 -6.45
CA GLY A 166 -1.62 -18.24 -5.57
C GLY A 166 -2.72 -19.30 -5.70
N MET A 167 -3.99 -18.88 -5.70
CA MET A 167 -5.13 -19.80 -5.85
C MET A 167 -5.13 -20.50 -7.20
N MET A 168 -4.63 -19.82 -8.23
CA MET A 168 -4.56 -20.34 -9.59
C MET A 168 -3.24 -21.06 -9.91
N HIS A 169 -2.30 -21.10 -8.97
CA HIS A 169 -0.93 -21.60 -9.19
C HIS A 169 -0.22 -20.92 -10.36
N TYR A 170 -0.49 -19.63 -10.57
CA TYR A 170 0.15 -18.84 -11.61
C TYR A 170 1.34 -18.06 -11.08
N ASN A 171 2.35 -17.95 -11.94
CA ASN A 171 3.49 -17.09 -11.69
C ASN A 171 3.02 -15.62 -11.77
N PRO A 172 3.16 -14.81 -10.71
CA PRO A 172 2.74 -13.41 -10.74
C PRO A 172 3.54 -12.55 -11.73
N ALA A 173 4.69 -13.02 -12.23
CA ALA A 173 5.44 -12.34 -13.29
C ALA A 173 4.80 -12.52 -14.68
N GLU A 174 3.85 -13.43 -14.83
CA GLU A 174 3.16 -13.71 -16.08
C GLU A 174 1.89 -12.88 -16.21
N THR A 175 1.72 -12.20 -17.34
CA THR A 175 0.57 -11.30 -17.61
C THR A 175 -0.55 -11.98 -18.40
N TYR A 176 -0.66 -13.31 -18.34
CA TYR A 176 -1.68 -14.06 -19.10
C TYR A 176 -3.09 -13.95 -18.51
N ASN A 177 -3.20 -13.50 -17.26
CA ASN A 177 -4.48 -13.41 -16.56
C ASN A 177 -5.25 -12.18 -17.01
N ASP A 178 -6.52 -12.38 -17.34
CA ASP A 178 -7.46 -11.29 -17.58
C ASP A 178 -8.48 -11.20 -16.44
N PHE A 179 -9.18 -10.08 -16.34
CA PHE A 179 -10.22 -9.83 -15.34
C PHE A 179 -11.34 -10.89 -15.38
N ILE A 180 -11.55 -11.52 -16.55
CA ILE A 180 -12.47 -12.63 -16.71
C ILE A 180 -12.09 -13.82 -15.82
N ASP A 181 -10.80 -14.08 -15.61
CA ASP A 181 -10.35 -15.20 -14.78
C ASP A 181 -10.71 -14.99 -13.30
N MET A 182 -10.64 -13.75 -12.83
CA MET A 182 -11.12 -13.38 -11.49
C MET A 182 -12.61 -13.71 -11.31
N PHE A 183 -13.44 -13.39 -12.31
CA PHE A 183 -14.86 -13.73 -12.27
C PHE A 183 -15.11 -15.25 -12.40
N ARG A 184 -14.35 -15.96 -13.23
CA ARG A 184 -14.45 -17.43 -13.31
C ARG A 184 -14.13 -18.10 -11.98
N ILE A 185 -13.14 -17.58 -11.25
CA ILE A 185 -12.76 -18.10 -9.93
C ILE A 185 -13.88 -17.86 -8.91
N SER A 186 -14.53 -16.70 -8.94
CA SER A 186 -15.68 -16.43 -8.05
C SER A 186 -16.84 -17.40 -8.27
N LEU A 187 -17.08 -17.81 -9.52
CA LEU A 187 -18.03 -18.88 -9.86
C LEU A 187 -17.56 -20.25 -9.35
N LYS A 188 -16.27 -20.58 -9.54
CA LYS A 188 -15.69 -21.88 -9.18
C LYS A 188 -15.61 -22.11 -7.67
N LEU A 189 -15.36 -21.04 -6.90
CA LEU A 189 -15.42 -21.03 -5.44
C LEU A 189 -16.86 -21.01 -4.89
N ASN A 190 -17.86 -20.96 -5.78
CA ASN A 190 -19.27 -20.86 -5.43
C ASN A 190 -19.57 -19.71 -4.45
N LEU A 191 -18.96 -18.55 -4.71
CA LEU A 191 -19.16 -17.37 -3.86
C LEU A 191 -20.62 -16.93 -3.82
N SER A 192 -21.01 -16.25 -2.74
CA SER A 192 -22.34 -15.65 -2.63
C SER A 192 -22.56 -14.60 -3.74
N GLN A 193 -23.81 -14.25 -4.03
CA GLN A 193 -24.09 -13.18 -5.01
C GLN A 193 -23.42 -11.86 -4.60
N LYS A 194 -23.47 -11.53 -3.31
CA LYS A 194 -22.83 -10.33 -2.76
C LYS A 194 -21.33 -10.29 -3.02
N ASP A 195 -20.63 -11.41 -2.86
CA ASP A 195 -19.17 -11.45 -3.08
C ASP A 195 -18.82 -11.43 -4.58
N LYS A 196 -19.69 -11.98 -5.44
CA LYS A 196 -19.54 -11.88 -6.90
C LYS A 196 -19.73 -10.44 -7.37
N GLU A 197 -20.71 -9.72 -6.83
CA GLU A 197 -20.90 -8.28 -7.08
C GLU A 197 -19.65 -7.50 -6.69
N GLU A 198 -19.02 -7.83 -5.55
CA GLU A 198 -17.78 -7.18 -5.11
C GLU A 198 -16.62 -7.43 -6.07
N VAL A 199 -16.45 -8.67 -6.55
CA VAL A 199 -15.47 -8.99 -7.61
C VAL A 199 -15.72 -8.16 -8.87
N VAL A 200 -16.98 -8.01 -9.29
CA VAL A 200 -17.32 -7.19 -10.46
C VAL A 200 -17.00 -5.72 -10.23
N LYS A 201 -17.26 -5.16 -9.06
CA LYS A 201 -16.88 -3.76 -8.74
C LYS A 201 -15.36 -3.56 -8.83
N VAL A 202 -14.56 -4.49 -8.29
CA VAL A 202 -13.09 -4.42 -8.37
C VAL A 202 -12.62 -4.49 -9.83
N ILE A 203 -13.20 -5.37 -10.64
CA ILE A 203 -12.91 -5.46 -12.07
C ILE A 203 -13.23 -4.14 -12.77
N LEU A 204 -14.42 -3.59 -12.55
CA LEU A 204 -14.85 -2.33 -13.18
C LEU A 204 -13.92 -1.19 -12.75
N PHE A 205 -13.68 -1.01 -11.45
CA PHE A 205 -12.79 0.03 -10.93
C PHE A 205 -11.38 -0.05 -11.54
N THR A 206 -10.85 -1.27 -11.69
CA THR A 206 -9.48 -1.47 -12.23
C THR A 206 -9.42 -1.28 -13.75
N THR A 207 -10.42 -1.77 -14.48
CA THR A 207 -10.45 -1.74 -15.95
C THR A 207 -10.78 -0.36 -16.50
N THR A 208 -11.68 0.35 -15.85
CA THR A 208 -12.18 1.59 -16.44
C THR A 208 -11.12 2.68 -16.41
N LYS A 209 -10.10 2.64 -15.53
CA LYS A 209 -9.25 3.83 -15.22
C LYS A 209 -10.08 5.09 -14.94
N VAL A 210 -11.40 4.94 -14.81
CA VAL A 210 -12.39 5.98 -14.63
C VAL A 210 -12.77 5.89 -13.17
N PRO A 211 -12.44 6.89 -12.36
CA PRO A 211 -13.10 7.02 -11.08
C PRO A 211 -14.58 7.24 -11.36
N ILE A 212 -15.46 6.48 -10.70
CA ILE A 212 -16.85 6.91 -10.53
C ILE A 212 -16.76 8.09 -9.56
N ILE A 213 -16.40 9.27 -10.09
CA ILE A 213 -16.37 10.50 -9.33
C ILE A 213 -17.83 10.87 -9.06
N PRO A 214 -18.22 11.18 -7.81
CA PRO A 214 -19.51 11.77 -7.52
C PRO A 214 -19.70 13.03 -8.36
N ALA A 215 -20.88 13.21 -8.95
CA ALA A 215 -21.18 14.36 -9.83
C ALA A 215 -20.78 15.72 -9.21
N ALA A 216 -20.80 15.86 -7.88
CA ALA A 216 -20.34 17.07 -7.20
C ALA A 216 -18.84 17.39 -7.38
N ILE A 217 -17.98 16.38 -7.32
CA ILE A 217 -16.52 16.53 -7.52
C ILE A 217 -16.23 16.70 -9.02
N GLU A 218 -16.96 16.00 -9.88
CA GLU A 218 -16.88 16.20 -11.34
C GLU A 218 -17.24 17.64 -11.73
N ILE A 219 -18.26 18.23 -11.10
CA ILE A 219 -18.66 19.62 -11.31
C ILE A 219 -17.58 20.60 -10.83
N GLU A 220 -16.94 20.35 -9.67
CA GLU A 220 -15.88 21.22 -9.17
C GLU A 220 -14.61 21.15 -10.03
N ILE A 221 -14.23 19.95 -10.47
CA ILE A 221 -13.12 19.73 -11.42
C ILE A 221 -13.46 20.38 -12.77
N SER A 222 -14.68 20.21 -13.29
CA SER A 222 -15.12 20.80 -14.55
C SER A 222 -15.14 22.33 -14.53
N LYS A 223 -15.56 22.94 -13.42
CA LYS A 223 -15.52 24.41 -13.23
C LYS A 223 -14.10 24.98 -13.22
N ARG A 224 -13.12 24.21 -12.73
CA ARG A 224 -11.70 24.60 -12.81
C ARG A 224 -11.09 24.37 -14.20
N ILE A 225 -11.74 23.57 -15.05
CA ILE A 225 -11.31 23.17 -16.41
C ILE A 225 -12.08 23.94 -17.52
N GLU A 226 -12.70 25.10 -17.22
CA GLU A 226 -13.40 25.98 -18.19
C GLU A 226 -12.51 26.60 -19.32
N MET A 227 -11.47 25.89 -19.79
CA MET A 227 -10.67 26.24 -20.96
C MET A 227 -10.53 25.13 -22.02
N GLY A 228 -11.37 24.09 -22.03
CA GLY A 228 -11.38 23.15 -23.16
C GLY A 228 -12.36 21.99 -23.01
N GLU A 229 -13.46 22.05 -23.76
CA GLU A 229 -14.38 20.93 -23.94
C GLU A 229 -13.65 19.73 -24.60
N ASP A 230 -14.12 18.51 -24.28
CA ASP A 230 -13.61 17.17 -24.63
C ASP A 230 -12.46 16.57 -23.79
N ILE A 231 -11.91 17.28 -22.81
CA ILE A 231 -10.69 16.85 -22.08
C ILE A 231 -10.98 16.13 -20.74
N ILE A 232 -12.23 16.09 -20.24
CA ILE A 232 -12.53 15.60 -18.87
C ILE A 232 -12.08 14.15 -18.66
N LEU A 233 -12.32 13.26 -19.62
CA LEU A 233 -11.93 11.84 -19.54
C LEU A 233 -10.42 11.65 -19.66
N ASP A 234 -9.75 12.39 -20.55
CA ASP A 234 -8.30 12.29 -20.73
C ASP A 234 -7.53 12.96 -19.57
N ALA A 235 -8.02 14.07 -19.01
CA ALA A 235 -7.38 14.75 -17.88
C ALA A 235 -7.48 13.96 -16.57
N ILE A 236 -8.63 13.33 -16.29
CA ILE A 236 -8.79 12.49 -15.09
C ILE A 236 -7.98 11.20 -15.19
N CYS A 237 -7.83 10.65 -16.40
CA CYS A 237 -7.01 9.46 -16.66
C CYS A 237 -5.50 9.77 -16.78
N TYR A 238 -5.13 11.04 -16.92
CA TYR A 238 -3.74 11.47 -17.06
C TYR A 238 -3.17 11.80 -15.68
N VAL A 239 -2.39 10.84 -15.16
CA VAL A 239 -1.69 10.91 -13.87
C VAL A 239 -1.05 12.29 -13.57
N PRO A 240 -0.49 13.03 -14.55
CA PRO A 240 -0.01 14.39 -14.32
C PRO A 240 -1.05 15.41 -13.80
N TYR A 241 -2.32 15.39 -14.23
CA TYR A 241 -3.33 16.33 -13.68
C TYR A 241 -3.70 15.97 -12.24
N LEU A 242 -3.80 14.67 -11.93
CA LEU A 242 -4.01 14.22 -10.55
C LEU A 242 -2.85 14.65 -9.65
N ILE A 243 -1.63 14.68 -10.18
CA ILE A 243 -0.46 15.15 -9.45
C ILE A 243 -0.56 16.64 -9.14
N ASP A 244 -0.94 17.48 -10.11
CA ASP A 244 -1.12 18.91 -9.82
C ASP A 244 -2.19 19.15 -8.75
N PHE A 245 -3.29 18.39 -8.77
CA PHE A 245 -4.33 18.44 -7.73
C PHE A 245 -3.86 17.97 -6.35
N ILE A 246 -2.99 16.95 -6.30
CA ILE A 246 -2.41 16.43 -5.04
C ILE A 246 -1.44 17.43 -4.37
N LEU A 247 -0.95 18.41 -5.13
CA LEU A 247 0.09 19.35 -4.69
C LEU A 247 -0.42 20.74 -4.35
N GLU A 248 -1.68 21.06 -4.66
CA GLU A 248 -2.42 22.22 -4.14
C GLU A 248 -2.87 22.00 -2.68
#